data_AF-A0A7J6NYW8-F1
#
_entry.id   AF-A0A7J6NYW8-F1
#
_cell.length_a   1.000
_cell.length_b   1.000
_cell.length_c   1.000
_cell.angle_alpha   90.00
_cell.angle_beta   90.00
_cell.angle_gamma   90.00
#
_symmetry.space_group_name_H-M   'P 1'
#
loop_
_entity.id
_entity.type
_entity.pdbx_description
1 polymer ?
#
loop_
_entity_poly.entity_id
_entity_poly.type
_entity_poly.pdbx_seq_one_letter_code
_entity_poly.pdbx_strand_id
1 'polypeptide(L)'
;MARLIDKIQDRWDHDRDNGESTRVPFFSFEYFPPKTDMGVQNLYERLDRMAELGPMWIDVTWGAGGSTSGKTFEICRNALTYHGLDVMMHLTCTDQPVKEIDEVGIRNILALRGDAPMHSSEWKACQGGFSHAVDLVRHIRGKYGDYFCIAVAGYPEGHLEAESMEEDLAHLKEKVDAGADLIITQLFTTRKCFSTLLPQYEHWVSKYQFSLA
;
A
#
# COMPACT_ATOMS: atom_id res chain seq x y z
N MET A 1 -6.83 -9.11 -14.54
CA MET A 1 -5.99 -9.07 -13.32
C MET A 1 -6.91 -8.84 -12.13
N ALA A 2 -6.81 -9.68 -11.11
CA ALA A 2 -7.65 -9.59 -9.90
C ALA A 2 -7.11 -8.54 -8.93
N ARG A 3 -7.97 -8.01 -8.05
CA ARG A 3 -7.54 -7.14 -6.95
C ARG A 3 -6.84 -7.99 -5.90
N LEU A 4 -5.81 -7.45 -5.24
CA LEU A 4 -5.08 -8.18 -4.21
C LEU A 4 -6.00 -8.59 -3.05
N ILE A 5 -6.96 -7.75 -2.68
CA ILE A 5 -7.94 -8.10 -1.63
C ILE A 5 -8.73 -9.37 -1.98
N ASP A 6 -9.10 -9.57 -3.25
CA ASP A 6 -9.81 -10.76 -3.69
C ASP A 6 -8.92 -12.01 -3.56
N LYS A 7 -7.65 -11.91 -4.00
CA LYS A 7 -6.67 -13.00 -3.88
C LYS A 7 -6.38 -13.39 -2.42
N ILE A 8 -6.28 -12.39 -1.55
CA ILE A 8 -6.07 -12.60 -0.10
C ILE A 8 -7.30 -13.31 0.49
N GLN A 9 -8.49 -12.86 0.13
CA GLN A 9 -9.74 -13.45 0.60
C GLN A 9 -9.92 -14.89 0.11
N ASP A 10 -9.68 -15.16 -1.18
CA ASP A 10 -9.74 -16.49 -1.77
C ASP A 10 -8.80 -17.48 -1.05
N ARG A 11 -7.58 -17.03 -0.72
CA ARG A 11 -6.63 -17.84 0.04
C ARG A 11 -7.13 -18.15 1.44
N TRP A 12 -7.68 -17.15 2.13
CA TRP A 12 -8.22 -17.35 3.47
C TRP A 12 -9.46 -18.25 3.50
N ASP A 13 -10.32 -18.16 2.49
CA ASP A 13 -11.46 -19.05 2.35
C ASP A 13 -11.01 -20.49 2.05
N HIS A 14 -9.97 -20.67 1.21
CA HIS A 14 -9.36 -21.98 0.95
C HIS A 14 -8.79 -22.64 2.22
N ASP A 15 -8.02 -21.90 3.02
CA ASP A 15 -7.45 -22.40 4.29
C ASP A 15 -8.58 -22.85 5.25
N ARG A 16 -9.67 -22.07 5.32
CA ARG A 16 -10.85 -22.40 6.14
C ARG A 16 -11.54 -23.68 5.66
N ASP A 17 -11.75 -23.83 4.36
CA ASP A 17 -12.46 -24.96 3.78
C ASP A 17 -11.67 -26.28 3.89
N ASN A 18 -10.34 -26.19 3.96
CA ASN A 18 -9.46 -27.34 4.24
C ASN A 18 -9.39 -27.73 5.73
N GLY A 19 -10.11 -27.04 6.61
CA GLY A 19 -10.13 -27.32 8.04
C GLY A 19 -8.84 -26.95 8.77
N GLU A 20 -8.03 -26.06 8.19
CA GLU A 20 -6.83 -25.55 8.87
C GLU A 20 -7.25 -24.60 10.00
N SER A 21 -6.75 -24.86 11.21
CA SER A 21 -7.06 -24.04 12.38
C SER A 21 -6.32 -22.70 12.39
N THR A 22 -5.33 -22.54 11.51
CA THR A 22 -4.47 -21.35 11.40
C THR A 22 -4.24 -21.03 9.93
N ARG A 23 -4.58 -19.80 9.51
CA ARG A 23 -4.33 -19.31 8.14
C ARG A 23 -2.84 -19.37 7.81
N VAL A 24 -2.49 -19.82 6.62
CA VAL A 24 -1.07 -19.91 6.20
C VAL A 24 -0.57 -18.49 5.86
N PRO A 25 0.45 -17.98 6.56
CA PRO A 25 0.97 -16.64 6.29
C PRO A 25 1.51 -16.52 4.86
N PHE A 26 1.43 -15.31 4.31
CA PHE A 26 2.07 -14.92 3.06
C PHE A 26 3.03 -13.78 3.30
N PHE A 27 3.85 -13.47 2.29
CA PHE A 27 4.80 -12.38 2.33
C PHE A 27 4.74 -11.56 1.05
N SER A 28 5.22 -10.32 1.14
CA SER A 28 5.44 -9.40 0.03
C SER A 28 6.84 -8.77 0.14
N PHE A 29 7.28 -8.09 -0.91
CA PHE A 29 8.55 -7.38 -0.93
C PHE A 29 8.37 -5.94 -1.39
N GLU A 30 8.95 -4.97 -0.68
CA GLU A 30 8.97 -3.57 -1.09
C GLU A 30 10.30 -3.19 -1.76
N TYR A 31 10.23 -2.51 -2.90
CA TYR A 31 11.37 -2.05 -3.67
C TYR A 31 11.34 -0.53 -3.90
N PHE A 32 12.52 0.08 -3.81
CA PHE A 32 12.72 1.48 -4.15
C PHE A 32 13.14 1.62 -5.61
N PRO A 33 12.53 2.55 -6.39
CA PRO A 33 12.98 2.87 -7.74
C PRO A 33 14.47 3.26 -7.77
N PRO A 34 15.32 2.51 -8.49
CA PRO A 34 16.74 2.83 -8.58
C PRO A 34 16.98 4.16 -9.31
N LYS A 35 17.98 4.92 -8.85
CA LYS A 35 18.33 6.23 -9.43
C LYS A 35 19.01 6.13 -10.80
N THR A 36 19.60 4.98 -11.14
CA THR A 36 20.37 4.76 -12.37
C THR A 36 19.76 3.63 -13.19
N ASP A 37 19.98 3.66 -14.51
CA ASP A 37 19.40 2.65 -15.41
C ASP A 37 20.03 1.27 -15.20
N MET A 38 21.33 1.21 -14.92
CA MET A 38 21.98 -0.03 -14.47
C MET A 38 21.37 -0.55 -13.16
N GLY A 39 20.97 0.34 -12.25
CA GLY A 39 20.24 -0.04 -11.04
C GLY A 39 18.87 -0.65 -11.34
N VAL A 40 18.16 -0.12 -12.35
CA VAL A 40 16.88 -0.66 -12.82
C VAL A 40 17.05 -2.06 -13.42
N GLN A 41 18.08 -2.28 -14.24
CA GLN A 41 18.38 -3.62 -14.79
C GLN A 41 18.67 -4.63 -13.67
N ASN A 42 19.52 -4.24 -12.71
CA ASN A 42 19.81 -5.08 -11.54
C ASN A 42 18.56 -5.37 -10.68
N LEU A 43 17.60 -4.44 -10.66
CA LEU A 43 16.32 -4.65 -9.98
C LEU A 43 15.49 -5.70 -10.72
N TYR A 44 15.39 -5.66 -12.05
CA TYR A 44 14.65 -6.67 -12.82
C TYR A 44 15.21 -8.08 -12.64
N GLU A 45 16.53 -8.26 -12.69
CA GLU A 45 17.15 -9.56 -12.38
C GLU A 45 16.84 -10.02 -10.94
N ARG A 46 16.70 -9.08 -10.00
CA ARG A 46 16.32 -9.39 -8.63
C ARG A 46 14.84 -9.78 -8.53
N LEU A 47 13.96 -9.11 -9.27
CA LEU A 47 12.54 -9.46 -9.31
C LEU A 47 12.36 -10.90 -9.79
N ASP A 48 13.06 -11.32 -10.85
CA ASP A 48 13.01 -12.71 -11.33
C ASP A 48 13.40 -13.71 -10.25
N ARG A 49 14.55 -13.51 -9.59
CA ARG A 49 15.00 -14.42 -8.53
C ARG A 49 14.08 -14.43 -7.32
N MET A 50 13.49 -13.28 -6.95
CA MET A 50 12.61 -13.19 -5.79
C MET A 50 11.19 -13.66 -6.09
N ALA A 51 10.76 -13.63 -7.35
CA ALA A 51 9.49 -14.18 -7.81
C ALA A 51 9.41 -15.70 -7.56
N GLU A 52 10.54 -16.41 -7.68
CA GLU A 52 10.63 -17.86 -7.40
C GLU A 52 10.24 -18.23 -5.95
N LEU A 53 10.30 -17.28 -5.02
CA LEU A 53 9.88 -17.51 -3.64
C LEU A 53 8.35 -17.55 -3.50
N GLY A 54 7.60 -17.03 -4.48
CA GLY A 54 6.14 -16.96 -4.46
C GLY A 54 5.57 -15.87 -3.54
N PRO A 55 6.04 -14.61 -3.61
CA PRO A 55 5.39 -13.51 -2.88
C PRO A 55 3.95 -13.32 -3.34
N MET A 56 3.06 -12.91 -2.43
CA MET A 56 1.66 -12.59 -2.77
C MET A 56 1.59 -11.35 -3.67
N TRP A 57 2.45 -10.37 -3.42
CA TRP A 57 2.65 -9.19 -4.27
C TRP A 57 4.02 -8.57 -4.03
N ILE A 58 4.37 -7.57 -4.83
CA ILE A 58 5.46 -6.64 -4.55
C ILE A 58 4.94 -5.21 -4.42
N ASP A 59 5.60 -4.41 -3.59
CA ASP A 59 5.38 -2.97 -3.46
C ASP A 59 6.47 -2.21 -4.21
N VAL A 60 6.10 -1.14 -4.90
CA VAL A 60 7.08 -0.22 -5.53
C VAL A 60 6.84 1.18 -5.00
N THR A 61 7.86 1.74 -4.36
CA THR A 61 7.73 3.01 -3.66
C THR A 61 7.64 4.21 -4.59
N TRP A 62 7.06 5.30 -4.08
CA TRP A 62 6.91 6.56 -4.78
C TRP A 62 7.88 7.59 -4.19
N GLY A 63 8.77 8.13 -5.02
CA GLY A 63 9.78 9.08 -4.57
C GLY A 63 9.16 10.35 -3.98
N ALA A 64 9.82 10.93 -2.98
CA ALA A 64 9.37 12.16 -2.32
C ALA A 64 9.06 13.25 -3.36
N GLY A 65 7.92 13.92 -3.18
CA GLY A 65 7.43 14.96 -4.11
C GLY A 65 7.20 14.49 -5.55
N GLY A 66 7.06 13.20 -5.84
CA GLY A 66 6.87 12.68 -7.20
C GLY A 66 8.14 12.56 -8.03
N SER A 67 9.32 12.74 -7.42
CA SER A 67 10.62 12.75 -8.12
C SER A 67 10.94 11.49 -8.94
N THR A 68 10.32 10.36 -8.62
CA THR A 68 10.51 9.08 -9.33
C THR A 68 9.21 8.50 -9.87
N SER A 69 8.15 9.29 -10.05
CA SER A 69 6.83 8.82 -10.49
C SER A 69 6.89 8.03 -11.79
N GLY A 70 7.55 8.58 -12.82
CA GLY A 70 7.75 7.88 -14.11
C GLY A 70 8.49 6.55 -13.98
N LYS A 71 9.57 6.49 -13.20
CA LYS A 71 10.32 5.24 -12.96
C LYS A 71 9.50 4.21 -12.19
N THR A 72 8.71 4.66 -11.22
CA THR A 72 7.79 3.81 -10.44
C THR A 72 6.81 3.14 -11.38
N PHE A 73 6.18 3.94 -12.24
CA PHE A 73 5.20 3.45 -13.21
C PHE A 73 5.80 2.43 -14.19
N GLU A 74 6.99 2.69 -14.73
CA GLU A 74 7.69 1.76 -15.62
C GLU A 74 8.05 0.44 -14.92
N ILE A 75 8.52 0.50 -13.67
CA ILE A 75 8.84 -0.69 -12.87
C ILE A 75 7.57 -1.50 -12.61
N CYS A 76 6.48 -0.86 -12.19
CA CYS A 76 5.20 -1.54 -11.98
C CYS A 76 4.67 -2.21 -13.25
N ARG A 77 4.71 -1.50 -14.38
CA ARG A 77 4.32 -2.06 -15.69
C ARG A 77 5.12 -3.30 -16.05
N ASN A 78 6.44 -3.23 -15.89
CA ASN A 78 7.33 -4.32 -16.26
C ASN A 78 7.17 -5.52 -15.33
N ALA A 79 7.04 -5.29 -14.02
CA ALA A 79 6.74 -6.33 -13.04
C ALA A 79 5.45 -7.10 -13.37
N LEU A 80 4.38 -6.38 -13.74
CA LEU A 80 3.12 -6.99 -14.16
C LEU A 80 3.24 -7.75 -15.49
N THR A 81 3.88 -7.14 -16.50
CA THR A 81 3.84 -7.62 -17.89
C THR A 81 4.86 -8.72 -18.17
N TYR A 82 6.07 -8.57 -17.64
CA TYR A 82 7.22 -9.42 -17.98
C TYR A 82 7.60 -10.38 -16.86
N HIS A 83 7.35 -10.01 -15.60
CA HIS A 83 7.69 -10.84 -14.44
C HIS A 83 6.49 -11.59 -13.85
N GLY A 84 5.27 -11.30 -14.31
CA GLY A 84 4.04 -11.96 -13.85
C GLY A 84 3.71 -11.72 -12.38
N LEU A 85 4.25 -10.65 -11.79
CA LEU A 85 4.06 -10.31 -10.39
C LEU A 85 2.85 -9.38 -10.21
N ASP A 86 2.01 -9.65 -9.21
CA ASP A 86 1.07 -8.64 -8.75
C ASP A 86 1.82 -7.49 -8.08
N VAL A 87 1.39 -6.26 -8.35
CA VAL A 87 2.06 -5.05 -7.88
C VAL A 87 1.09 -4.18 -7.10
N MET A 88 1.56 -3.69 -5.95
CA MET A 88 1.00 -2.57 -5.24
C MET A 88 1.88 -1.33 -5.49
N MET A 89 1.32 -0.35 -6.18
CA MET A 89 2.03 0.88 -6.49
C MET A 89 1.78 1.91 -5.39
N HIS A 90 2.83 2.50 -4.83
CA HIS A 90 2.66 3.65 -3.93
C HIS A 90 2.17 4.85 -4.73
N LEU A 91 1.28 5.64 -4.15
CA LEU A 91 0.79 6.88 -4.76
C LEU A 91 0.66 7.95 -3.69
N THR A 92 1.28 9.12 -3.91
CA THR A 92 1.26 10.22 -2.95
C THR A 92 0.34 11.36 -3.37
N CYS A 93 -0.15 12.12 -2.38
CA CYS A 93 -1.06 13.25 -2.56
C CYS A 93 -0.45 14.45 -3.32
N THR A 94 0.88 14.49 -3.42
CA THR A 94 1.66 15.55 -4.05
C THR A 94 1.74 15.46 -5.57
N ASP A 95 1.37 14.31 -6.15
CA ASP A 95 1.45 14.10 -7.59
C ASP A 95 0.03 13.84 -8.14
N GLN A 96 -0.29 14.45 -9.27
CA GLN A 96 -1.62 14.40 -9.90
C GLN A 96 -1.78 13.33 -11.01
N PRO A 97 -1.17 12.12 -11.01
CA PRO A 97 -1.37 11.19 -12.11
C PRO A 97 -2.62 10.33 -11.92
N VAL A 98 -3.67 10.77 -11.21
CA VAL A 98 -4.93 9.99 -11.18
C VAL A 98 -5.58 9.93 -12.57
N LYS A 99 -5.11 10.71 -13.56
CA LYS A 99 -5.52 10.52 -14.96
C LYS A 99 -4.80 9.37 -15.68
N GLU A 100 -3.63 8.93 -15.21
CA GLU A 100 -2.76 7.97 -15.93
C GLU A 100 -2.79 6.55 -15.33
N ILE A 101 -3.34 6.36 -14.12
CA ILE A 101 -3.34 5.05 -13.44
C ILE A 101 -4.13 3.98 -14.21
N ASP A 102 -5.12 4.37 -15.03
CA ASP A 102 -5.93 3.42 -15.79
C ASP A 102 -5.18 2.78 -16.98
N GLU A 103 -4.11 3.42 -17.46
CA GLU A 103 -3.49 3.05 -18.76
C GLU A 103 -2.63 1.78 -18.71
N VAL A 104 -2.27 1.29 -17.51
CA VAL A 104 -1.25 0.23 -17.35
C VAL A 104 -1.76 -1.03 -16.67
N GLY A 105 -3.03 -1.08 -16.29
CA GLY A 105 -3.65 -2.27 -15.71
C GLY A 105 -3.21 -2.58 -14.28
N ILE A 106 -2.54 -1.63 -13.61
CA ILE A 106 -2.31 -1.67 -12.16
C ILE A 106 -3.68 -1.67 -11.47
N ARG A 107 -3.86 -2.57 -10.50
CA ARG A 107 -5.12 -2.70 -9.74
C ARG A 107 -4.98 -2.46 -8.26
N ASN A 108 -3.77 -2.22 -7.76
CA ASN A 108 -3.52 -2.12 -6.33
C ASN A 108 -2.67 -0.88 -6.04
N ILE A 109 -3.14 -0.04 -5.13
CA ILE A 109 -2.56 1.24 -4.80
C ILE A 109 -2.35 1.31 -3.29
N LEU A 110 -1.15 1.68 -2.85
CA LEU A 110 -0.92 2.16 -1.49
C LEU A 110 -1.06 3.68 -1.48
N ALA A 111 -2.18 4.17 -0.96
CA ALA A 111 -2.50 5.59 -0.90
C ALA A 111 -1.81 6.26 0.29
N LEU A 112 -0.94 7.23 -0.01
CA LEU A 112 -0.09 7.91 0.96
C LEU A 112 -0.24 9.43 0.85
N ARG A 113 0.04 10.15 1.94
CA ARG A 113 0.25 11.61 1.85
C ARG A 113 1.54 11.92 1.11
N GLY A 114 2.58 11.15 1.42
CA GLY A 114 3.96 11.38 0.97
C GLY A 114 4.73 12.27 1.94
N ASP A 115 6.04 12.28 1.76
CA ASP A 115 6.97 13.06 2.55
C ASP A 115 7.18 14.46 1.99
N ALA A 116 7.67 15.36 2.84
CA ALA A 116 8.15 16.66 2.39
C ALA A 116 9.31 16.47 1.38
N PRO A 117 9.50 17.40 0.42
CA PRO A 117 10.65 17.36 -0.47
C PRO A 117 11.97 17.33 0.31
N MET A 118 13.03 16.68 -0.21
CA MET A 118 14.32 16.49 0.49
C MET A 118 14.97 17.76 1.07
N HIS A 119 14.60 18.95 0.60
CA HIS A 119 15.15 20.23 1.04
C HIS A 119 14.19 21.05 1.91
N SER A 120 13.10 20.44 2.40
CA SER A 120 12.14 21.09 3.28
C SER A 120 11.76 20.16 4.44
N SER A 121 11.75 20.70 5.65
CA SER A 121 11.18 20.04 6.83
C SER A 121 9.66 20.15 6.89
N GLU A 122 9.05 21.01 6.07
CA GLU A 122 7.61 21.24 6.06
C GLU A 122 6.97 20.55 4.87
N TRP A 123 6.02 19.66 5.14
CA TRP A 123 5.13 19.18 4.10
C TRP A 123 4.16 20.29 3.70
N LYS A 124 4.03 20.55 2.39
CA LYS A 124 3.07 21.52 1.83
C LYS A 124 2.27 20.84 0.74
N ALA A 125 0.95 21.03 0.80
CA ALA A 125 0.06 20.59 -0.27
C ALA A 125 0.48 21.24 -1.59
N CYS A 126 0.59 20.45 -2.65
CA CYS A 126 0.79 21.01 -3.98
C CYS A 126 -0.50 21.69 -4.45
N GLN A 127 -0.38 22.72 -5.29
CA GLN A 127 -1.54 23.46 -5.78
C GLN A 127 -2.47 22.52 -6.56
N GLY A 128 -3.68 22.31 -6.04
CA GLY A 128 -4.66 21.38 -6.61
C GLY A 128 -4.48 19.91 -6.19
N GLY A 129 -3.48 19.58 -5.37
CA GLY A 129 -3.30 18.25 -4.79
C GLY A 129 -4.17 17.99 -3.57
N PHE A 130 -3.92 16.84 -2.95
CA PHE A 130 -4.60 16.41 -1.73
C PHE A 130 -3.76 16.77 -0.49
N SER A 131 -4.42 17.02 0.64
CA SER A 131 -3.74 17.35 1.91
C SER A 131 -3.48 16.11 2.75
N HIS A 132 -4.38 15.13 2.68
CA HIS A 132 -4.30 13.91 3.46
C HIS A 132 -4.52 12.68 2.59
N ALA A 133 -3.93 11.54 2.99
CA ALA A 133 -4.11 10.28 2.27
C ALA A 133 -5.59 9.87 2.14
N VAL A 134 -6.44 10.23 3.11
CA VAL A 134 -7.89 9.97 3.05
C VAL A 134 -8.56 10.66 1.86
N ASP A 135 -8.09 11.85 1.45
CA ASP A 135 -8.65 12.56 0.30
C ASP A 135 -8.33 11.81 -1.00
N LEU A 136 -7.13 11.24 -1.09
CA LEU A 136 -6.74 10.37 -2.19
C LEU A 136 -7.59 9.08 -2.23
N VAL A 137 -7.84 8.44 -1.07
CA VAL A 137 -8.74 7.28 -0.98
C VAL A 137 -10.14 7.64 -1.48
N ARG A 138 -10.73 8.73 -0.95
CA ARG A 138 -12.06 9.22 -1.37
C ARG A 138 -12.12 9.53 -2.85
N HIS A 139 -11.06 10.14 -3.40
CA HIS A 139 -11.00 10.47 -4.81
C HIS A 139 -10.96 9.22 -5.69
N ILE A 140 -10.11 8.25 -5.37
CA ILE A 140 -10.00 6.99 -6.12
C ILE A 140 -11.34 6.24 -6.04
N ARG A 141 -11.93 6.10 -4.84
CA ARG A 141 -13.23 5.44 -4.66
C ARG A 141 -14.35 6.17 -5.38
N GLY A 142 -14.42 7.49 -5.29
CA GLY A 142 -15.46 8.27 -5.95
C GLY A 142 -15.41 8.20 -7.48
N LYS A 143 -14.21 8.10 -8.06
CA LYS A 143 -14.00 8.07 -9.51
C LYS A 143 -14.05 6.65 -10.11
N TYR A 144 -13.54 5.66 -9.39
CA TYR A 144 -13.33 4.31 -9.90
C TYR A 144 -14.10 3.21 -9.15
N GLY A 145 -14.81 3.56 -8.08
CA GLY A 145 -15.49 2.61 -7.21
C GLY A 145 -14.54 1.52 -6.71
N ASP A 146 -14.96 0.27 -6.93
CA ASP A 146 -14.26 -0.93 -6.46
C ASP A 146 -13.20 -1.45 -7.43
N TYR A 147 -12.87 -0.70 -8.49
CA TYR A 147 -11.92 -1.12 -9.52
C TYR A 147 -10.51 -1.40 -8.98
N PHE A 148 -10.08 -0.64 -7.97
CA PHE A 148 -8.78 -0.77 -7.31
C PHE A 148 -8.90 -1.45 -5.95
N CYS A 149 -7.90 -2.26 -5.59
CA CYS A 149 -7.56 -2.51 -4.20
C CYS A 149 -6.82 -1.28 -3.66
N ILE A 150 -7.25 -0.73 -2.53
CA ILE A 150 -6.60 0.43 -1.91
C ILE A 150 -6.06 0.03 -0.54
N ALA A 151 -4.75 0.09 -0.38
CA ALA A 151 -4.09 -0.01 0.91
C ALA A 151 -3.79 1.39 1.47
N VAL A 152 -3.65 1.48 2.80
CA VAL A 152 -3.20 2.69 3.51
C VAL A 152 -2.15 2.36 4.57
N ALA A 153 -1.29 3.33 4.89
CA ALA A 153 -0.30 3.16 5.95
C ALA A 153 -0.94 3.24 7.36
N GLY A 154 -0.47 2.39 8.28
CA GLY A 154 -0.74 2.47 9.72
C GLY A 154 0.56 2.55 10.52
N TYR A 155 0.54 3.18 11.70
CA TYR A 155 1.76 3.44 12.49
C TYR A 155 1.65 2.81 13.88
N PRO A 156 2.31 1.66 14.13
CA PRO A 156 2.22 0.95 15.42
C PRO A 156 2.68 1.74 16.65
N GLU A 157 3.48 2.77 16.43
CA GLU A 157 4.04 3.63 17.46
C GLU A 157 3.49 5.07 17.36
N GLY A 158 2.45 5.27 16.54
CA GLY A 158 1.89 6.58 16.19
C GLY A 158 2.70 7.29 15.09
N HIS A 159 2.03 8.10 14.28
CA HIS A 159 2.70 8.95 13.31
C HIS A 159 3.44 10.11 14.01
N LEU A 160 4.61 10.49 13.50
CA LEU A 160 5.47 11.53 14.11
C LEU A 160 4.80 12.91 14.22
N GLU A 161 3.81 13.18 13.37
CA GLU A 161 3.07 14.44 13.35
C GLU A 161 1.73 14.39 14.09
N ALA A 162 1.34 13.23 14.64
CA ALA A 162 0.13 13.12 15.45
C ALA A 162 0.42 13.60 16.89
N GLU A 163 -0.52 14.32 17.51
CA GLU A 163 -0.42 14.77 18.90
C GLU A 163 -0.57 13.62 19.89
N SER A 164 -1.25 12.55 19.48
CA SER A 164 -1.45 11.34 20.29
C SER A 164 -1.68 10.08 19.44
N MET A 165 -1.56 8.91 20.07
CA MET A 165 -1.90 7.63 19.43
C MET A 165 -3.40 7.55 19.09
N GLU A 166 -4.25 8.12 19.95
CA GLU A 166 -5.69 8.19 19.74
C GLU A 166 -6.05 9.00 18.50
N GLU A 167 -5.35 10.11 18.26
CA GLU A 167 -5.52 10.94 17.06
C GLU A 167 -5.06 10.20 15.80
N ASP A 168 -3.88 9.57 15.82
CA ASP A 168 -3.37 8.79 14.69
C ASP A 168 -4.34 7.66 14.30
N LEU A 169 -4.88 6.97 15.31
CA LEU A 169 -5.90 5.94 15.13
C LEU A 169 -7.21 6.48 14.56
N ALA A 170 -7.66 7.66 14.99
CA ALA A 170 -8.85 8.29 14.42
C ALA A 170 -8.66 8.59 12.92
N HIS A 171 -7.51 9.13 12.53
CA HIS A 171 -7.19 9.36 11.12
C HIS A 171 -7.03 8.07 10.31
N LEU A 172 -6.51 7.02 10.93
CA LEU A 172 -6.47 5.71 10.30
C LEU A 172 -7.86 5.13 10.07
N LYS A 173 -8.75 5.24 11.07
CA LYS A 173 -10.15 4.87 10.92
C LYS A 173 -10.83 5.64 9.81
N GLU A 174 -10.59 6.94 9.68
CA GLU A 174 -11.15 7.74 8.59
C GLU A 174 -10.72 7.24 7.21
N LYS A 175 -9.45 6.81 7.06
CA LYS A 175 -8.95 6.20 5.82
C LYS A 175 -9.66 4.87 5.50
N VAL A 176 -9.90 4.04 6.53
CA VAL A 176 -10.65 2.79 6.39
C VAL A 176 -12.11 3.05 6.02
N ASP A 177 -12.78 3.95 6.74
CA ASP A 177 -14.18 4.33 6.48
C ASP A 177 -14.36 4.99 5.10
N ALA A 178 -13.32 5.65 4.57
CA ALA A 178 -13.31 6.18 3.21
C ALA A 178 -13.20 5.10 2.12
N GLY A 179 -12.94 3.84 2.50
CA GLY A 179 -12.94 2.68 1.61
C GLY A 179 -11.57 2.04 1.38
N ALA A 180 -10.61 2.15 2.30
CA ALA A 180 -9.39 1.34 2.21
C ALA A 180 -9.69 -0.14 2.49
N ASP A 181 -9.07 -1.04 1.72
CA ASP A 181 -9.24 -2.50 1.82
C ASP A 181 -8.16 -3.15 2.70
N LEU A 182 -6.97 -2.55 2.75
CA LEU A 182 -5.79 -3.10 3.43
C LEU A 182 -5.06 -2.02 4.23
N ILE A 183 -4.40 -2.45 5.31
CA ILE A 183 -3.50 -1.60 6.09
C ILE A 183 -2.11 -2.23 6.08
N ILE A 184 -1.10 -1.45 5.70
CA ILE A 184 0.31 -1.83 5.76
C ILE A 184 0.95 -0.99 6.87
N THR A 185 1.55 -1.65 7.86
CA THR A 185 2.15 -0.94 9.00
C THR A 185 3.56 -0.46 8.70
N GLN A 186 3.95 0.68 9.28
CA GLN A 186 5.35 1.07 9.40
C GLN A 186 6.17 0.00 10.15
N LEU A 187 7.45 -0.11 9.82
CA LEU A 187 8.43 -0.96 10.52
C LEU A 187 8.40 -0.69 12.04
N PHE A 188 8.46 -1.76 12.82
CA PHE A 188 8.59 -1.73 14.27
C PHE A 188 9.61 -2.77 14.73
N THR A 189 10.24 -2.55 15.87
CA THR A 189 11.31 -3.45 16.39
C THR A 189 10.81 -4.46 17.42
N THR A 190 9.61 -4.26 17.99
CA THR A 190 9.05 -5.15 19.00
C THR A 190 7.62 -5.55 18.66
N ARG A 191 7.29 -6.84 18.87
CA ARG A 191 5.92 -7.35 18.70
C ARG A 191 4.87 -6.55 19.51
N LYS A 192 5.29 -5.95 20.64
CA LYS A 192 4.41 -5.18 21.51
C LYS A 192 3.79 -3.99 20.78
N CYS A 193 4.53 -3.30 19.91
CA CYS A 193 4.05 -2.17 19.14
C CYS A 193 2.82 -2.58 18.29
N PHE A 194 2.93 -3.71 17.59
CA PHE A 194 1.84 -4.24 16.77
C PHE A 194 0.63 -4.70 17.61
N SER A 195 0.87 -5.35 18.76
CA SER A 195 -0.22 -5.84 19.61
C SER A 195 -1.09 -4.73 20.21
N THR A 196 -0.60 -3.49 20.26
CA THR A 196 -1.41 -2.33 20.70
C THR A 196 -2.40 -1.90 19.63
N LEU A 197 -2.03 -2.01 18.35
CA LEU A 197 -2.92 -1.68 17.23
C LEU A 197 -3.99 -2.74 16.98
N LEU A 198 -3.64 -4.03 17.11
CA LEU A 198 -4.50 -5.13 16.68
C LEU A 198 -5.92 -5.11 17.31
N PRO A 199 -6.10 -4.91 18.63
CA PRO A 199 -7.44 -4.86 19.23
C PRO A 199 -8.27 -3.67 18.75
N GLN A 200 -7.63 -2.54 18.43
CA GLN A 200 -8.30 -1.34 17.91
C GLN A 200 -8.87 -1.64 16.51
N TYR A 201 -8.11 -2.35 15.67
CA TYR A 201 -8.58 -2.80 14.37
C TYR A 201 -9.69 -3.84 14.49
N GLU A 202 -9.54 -4.87 15.33
CA GLU A 202 -10.57 -5.90 15.52
C GLU A 202 -11.91 -5.28 15.91
N HIS A 203 -11.89 -4.20 16.69
CA HIS A 203 -13.09 -3.44 17.02
C HIS A 203 -13.74 -2.79 15.78
N TRP A 204 -12.97 -2.17 14.89
CA TRP A 204 -13.45 -1.59 13.63
C TRP A 204 -13.96 -2.65 12.64
N VAL A 205 -13.29 -3.80 12.64
CA VAL A 205 -13.51 -4.95 11.75
C VAL A 205 -14.68 -5.83 12.19
N SER A 206 -15.26 -5.62 13.38
CA SER A 206 -16.52 -6.29 13.78
C SER A 206 -17.71 -6.07 12.80
N LYS A 207 -17.59 -5.11 11.88
CA LYS A 207 -18.52 -4.86 10.78
C LYS A 207 -18.09 -5.41 9.40
N TYR A 208 -16.84 -5.84 9.24
CA TYR A 208 -16.26 -6.39 8.01
C TYR A 208 -15.44 -7.64 8.36
N GLN A 209 -15.96 -8.84 8.11
CA GLN A 209 -15.33 -10.08 8.52
C GLN A 209 -13.89 -10.24 7.98
N PHE A 210 -12.90 -10.00 8.84
CA PHE A 210 -11.54 -10.48 8.62
C PHE A 210 -10.97 -11.00 9.94
N SER A 211 -10.46 -12.24 9.93
CA SER A 211 -9.62 -12.79 11.00
C SER A 211 -8.17 -12.68 10.51
N LEU A 212 -7.21 -12.37 11.39
CA LEU A 212 -5.80 -12.27 10.99
C LEU A 212 -4.94 -13.24 11.80
N ALA A 213 -3.84 -13.65 11.16
CA ALA A 213 -2.82 -14.59 11.61
C ALA A 213 -1.79 -13.93 12.54
#